data_AF-A0A165WET8-F1
#
_entry.id   AF-A0A165WET8-F1
#
_cell.length_a   1.000
_cell.length_b   1.000
_cell.length_c   1.000
_cell.angle_alpha   90.00
_cell.angle_beta   90.00
_cell.angle_gamma   90.00
#
_symmetry.space_group_name_H-M   'P 1'
#
loop_
_entity.id
_entity.type
_entity.pdbx_description
1 polymer ?
#
loop_
_entity_poly.entity_id
_entity_poly.type
_entity_poly.pdbx_seq_one_letter_code
_entity_poly.pdbx_strand_id
1 'polypeptide(L)'
;RAIICSPEAALQNGHLTKYWAKLKSQKIAVRLVLDEAHCVMDWAKFRQEYKHMLELKANLPSTTSVYVTSATLTSSGVETLKTLLGLRPHRTMVVRRSNNRPNLGICV
;
A
#
# COMPACT_ATOMS: atom_id res chain seq x y z
N ARG A 1 10.64 -13.51 3.91
CA ARG A 1 9.80 -13.42 5.13
C ARG A 1 8.82 -12.28 4.94
N ALA A 2 7.58 -12.42 5.41
CA ALA A 2 6.53 -11.40 5.29
C ALA A 2 5.78 -11.29 6.62
N ILE A 3 5.31 -10.09 6.93
CA ILE A 3 4.33 -9.82 7.99
C ILE A 3 3.08 -9.33 7.28
N ILE A 4 1.98 -10.06 7.43
CA ILE A 4 0.69 -9.69 6.87
C ILE A 4 -0.18 -9.23 8.03
N CYS A 5 -0.70 -8.01 7.94
CA CYS A 5 -1.52 -7.43 8.99
C CYS A 5 -2.49 -6.41 8.37
N SER A 6 -3.57 -6.13 9.09
CA SER A 6 -4.51 -5.09 8.70
C SER A 6 -3.92 -3.69 8.95
N PRO A 7 -4.49 -2.62 8.35
CA PRO A 7 -4.05 -1.24 8.60
C PRO A 7 -4.05 -0.86 10.09
N GLU A 8 -5.05 -1.31 10.85
CA GLU A 8 -5.17 -1.07 12.30
C GLU A 8 -4.03 -1.72 13.07
N ALA A 9 -3.75 -3.00 12.79
CA ALA A 9 -2.64 -3.69 13.43
C ALA A 9 -1.29 -3.02 13.07
N ALA A 10 -1.10 -2.64 11.81
CA ALA A 10 0.16 -2.03 11.36
C ALA A 10 0.47 -0.70 12.07
N LEU A 11 -0.56 0.09 12.40
CA LEU A 11 -0.42 1.42 13.00
C LEU A 11 -0.57 1.44 14.53
N GLN A 12 -1.50 0.67 15.07
CA GLN A 12 -1.95 0.78 16.46
C GLN A 12 -1.40 -0.33 17.36
N ASN A 13 -0.88 -1.44 16.80
CA ASN A 13 -0.30 -2.49 17.60
C ASN A 13 1.08 -2.08 18.15
N GLY A 14 1.17 -1.84 19.46
CA GLY A 14 2.40 -1.38 20.10
C GLY A 14 3.62 -2.30 19.92
N HIS A 15 3.44 -3.61 19.76
CA HIS A 15 4.55 -4.52 19.46
C HIS A 15 5.09 -4.32 18.04
N LEU A 16 4.19 -4.17 17.06
CA LEU A 16 4.57 -3.89 15.67
C LEU A 16 5.21 -2.50 15.56
N THR A 17 4.67 -1.48 16.23
CA THR A 17 5.26 -0.13 16.24
C THR A 17 6.70 -0.14 16.77
N LYS A 18 6.97 -0.86 17.86
CA LYS A 18 8.34 -1.04 18.38
C LYS A 18 9.22 -1.81 17.40
N TYR A 19 8.65 -2.80 16.71
CA TYR A 19 9.37 -3.57 15.70
C TYR A 19 9.75 -2.73 14.48
N TRP A 20 8.85 -1.90 13.95
CA TRP A 20 9.13 -0.95 12.86
C TRP A 20 10.26 0.01 13.23
N ALA A 21 10.22 0.57 14.45
CA ALA A 21 11.27 1.44 14.96
C ALA A 21 12.63 0.74 15.03
N LYS A 22 12.66 -0.54 15.45
CA LYS A 22 13.88 -1.36 15.44
C LYS A 22 14.41 -1.59 14.02
N LEU A 23 13.54 -1.92 13.06
CA LEU A 23 13.96 -2.09 11.66
C LEU A 23 14.55 -0.80 11.09
N LYS A 24 13.93 0.34 11.40
CA LYS A 24 14.39 1.68 11.00
C LYS A 24 15.75 2.02 11.61
N SER A 25 15.95 1.79 12.91
CA SER A 25 17.24 2.07 13.57
C SER A 25 18.37 1.18 13.03
N GLN A 26 18.07 -0.07 12.72
CA GLN A 26 19.01 -1.04 12.17
C GLN A 26 19.18 -0.91 10.65
N LYS A 27 18.47 0.02 9.99
CA LYS A 27 18.48 0.22 8.52
C LYS A 27 18.22 -1.07 7.73
N ILE A 28 17.40 -1.97 8.27
CA ILE A 28 17.04 -3.22 7.59
C ILE A 28 16.24 -2.88 6.34
N ALA A 29 16.56 -3.50 5.20
CA ALA A 29 15.79 -3.28 3.98
C ALA A 29 14.37 -3.87 4.12
N VAL A 30 13.35 -3.01 3.94
CA VAL A 30 11.94 -3.39 4.04
C VAL A 30 11.22 -3.03 2.74
N ARG A 31 10.19 -3.81 2.40
CA ARG A 31 9.23 -3.50 1.36
C ARG A 31 7.86 -3.36 2.02
N LEU A 32 7.20 -2.22 1.79
CA LEU A 32 5.82 -2.01 2.19
C LEU A 32 4.93 -2.35 1.00
N VAL A 33 4.02 -3.30 1.18
CA VAL A 33 3.04 -3.70 0.15
C VAL A 33 1.65 -3.33 0.65
N LEU A 34 0.95 -2.48 -0.09
CA LEU A 34 -0.45 -2.14 0.15
C LEU A 34 -1.30 -2.90 -0.85
N ASP A 35 -1.99 -3.92 -0.37
CA ASP A 35 -2.94 -4.69 -1.16
C ASP A 35 -4.33 -4.06 -1.13
N GLU A 36 -5.11 -4.30 -2.19
CA GLU A 36 -6.42 -3.69 -2.42
C GLU A 36 -6.43 -2.17 -2.22
N ALA A 37 -5.43 -1.49 -2.78
CA ALA A 37 -5.17 -0.07 -2.51
C ALA A 37 -6.31 0.89 -2.90
N HIS A 38 -7.30 0.43 -3.68
CA HIS A 38 -8.53 1.20 -3.92
C HIS A 38 -9.27 1.51 -2.59
N CYS A 39 -9.14 0.67 -1.57
CA CYS A 39 -9.68 0.90 -0.23
C CYS A 39 -9.19 2.21 0.42
N VAL A 40 -8.03 2.73 0.04
CA VAL A 40 -7.53 4.01 0.57
C VAL A 40 -8.45 5.18 0.18
N MET A 41 -9.16 5.07 -0.94
CA MET A 41 -10.13 6.08 -1.35
C MET A 41 -11.55 5.67 -0.97
N ASP A 42 -11.92 4.42 -1.27
CA ASP A 42 -13.31 3.97 -1.12
C ASP A 42 -13.68 3.71 0.33
N TRP A 43 -12.75 3.14 1.10
CA TRP A 43 -13.00 2.70 2.47
C TRP A 43 -12.39 3.63 3.51
N ALA A 44 -11.69 4.69 3.12
CA ALA A 44 -11.14 5.66 4.08
C ALA A 44 -12.18 6.33 4.98
N LYS A 45 -13.47 6.30 4.62
CA LYS A 45 -14.58 6.74 5.50
C LYS A 45 -14.94 5.70 6.57
N PHE A 46 -14.76 4.41 6.26
CA PHE A 46 -15.10 3.28 7.12
C PHE A 46 -13.90 2.79 7.96
N ARG A 47 -12.71 2.72 7.34
CA ARG A 47 -11.43 2.34 7.94
C ARG A 47 -10.44 3.50 7.76
N GLN A 48 -10.43 4.39 8.74
CA GLN A 48 -9.71 5.67 8.66
C GLN A 48 -8.18 5.48 8.64
N GLU A 49 -7.70 4.36 9.15
CA GLU A 49 -6.29 3.94 9.19
C GLU A 49 -5.63 3.98 7.82
N TYR A 50 -6.37 3.73 6.73
CA TYR A 50 -5.83 3.86 5.39
C TYR A 50 -5.31 5.27 5.06
N LYS A 51 -5.84 6.32 5.69
CA LYS A 51 -5.34 7.70 5.53
C LYS A 51 -3.96 7.90 6.16
N HIS A 52 -3.61 7.07 7.14
CA HIS A 52 -2.39 7.17 7.93
C HIS A 52 -1.27 6.25 7.41
N MET A 53 -1.44 5.62 6.24
CA MET A 53 -0.40 4.78 5.62
C MET A 53 0.90 5.55 5.31
N LEU A 54 0.81 6.87 5.11
CA LEU A 54 2.00 7.72 4.98
C LEU A 54 2.83 7.77 6.27
N GLU A 55 2.17 7.75 7.44
CA GLU A 55 2.83 7.74 8.75
C GLU A 55 3.55 6.41 8.99
N LEU A 56 2.92 5.29 8.62
CA LEU A 56 3.56 3.98 8.65
C LEU A 56 4.86 3.98 7.81
N LYS A 57 4.80 4.50 6.59
CA LYS A 57 5.98 4.65 5.72
C LYS A 57 7.06 5.52 6.37
N ALA A 58 6.69 6.59 7.06
CA ALA A 58 7.63 7.45 7.77
C ALA A 58 8.31 6.75 8.96
N ASN A 59 7.66 5.76 9.57
CA ASN A 59 8.20 4.94 10.66
C ASN A 59 9.08 3.77 10.21
N LEU A 60 9.13 3.51 8.91
CA LEU A 60 10.01 2.52 8.29
C LEU A 60 11.37 3.13 7.88
N PRO A 61 12.39 2.30 7.59
CA PRO A 61 13.65 2.76 7.01
C PRO A 61 13.46 3.65 5.78
N SER A 62 14.30 4.67 5.60
CA SER A 62 14.21 5.59 4.44
C SER A 62 14.46 4.91 3.08
N THR A 63 15.06 3.72 3.08
CA THR A 63 15.28 2.86 1.91
C THR A 63 14.07 2.01 1.54
N THR A 64 12.97 2.11 2.29
CA THR A 64 11.77 1.30 2.07
C THR A 64 11.15 1.57 0.70
N SER A 65 10.99 0.49 -0.08
CA SER A 65 10.25 0.54 -1.34
C SER A 65 8.78 0.25 -1.10
N VAL A 66 7.89 1.00 -1.76
CA VAL A 66 6.44 0.86 -1.63
C VAL A 66 5.88 0.21 -2.90
N TYR A 67 5.10 -0.84 -2.72
CA TYR A 67 4.33 -1.51 -3.76
C TYR A 67 2.85 -1.36 -3.46
N VAL A 68 2.07 -1.09 -4.48
CA VAL A 68 0.65 -0.78 -4.37
C VAL A 68 -0.07 -1.65 -5.41
N THR A 69 -0.95 -2.54 -4.95
CA THR A 69 -1.69 -3.47 -5.80
C THR A 69 -3.19 -3.21 -5.71
N SER A 70 -3.86 -3.28 -6.85
CA SER A 70 -5.33 -3.24 -6.93
C SER A 70 -5.77 -3.66 -8.34
N ALA A 71 -6.92 -4.33 -8.43
CA ALA A 71 -7.56 -4.67 -9.69
C ALA A 71 -8.53 -3.58 -10.20
N THR A 72 -8.95 -2.67 -9.34
CA THR A 72 -10.11 -1.76 -9.59
C THR A 72 -9.73 -0.28 -9.68
N LEU A 73 -8.43 0.04 -9.67
CA LEU A 73 -7.98 1.44 -9.72
C LEU A 73 -8.21 2.10 -11.08
N THR A 74 -8.90 3.24 -11.06
CA THR A 74 -9.01 4.17 -12.19
C THR A 74 -7.71 4.95 -12.37
N SER A 75 -7.55 5.62 -13.52
CA SER A 75 -6.40 6.50 -13.77
C SER A 75 -6.32 7.65 -12.77
N SER A 76 -7.45 8.28 -12.41
CA SER A 76 -7.50 9.31 -11.37
C SER A 76 -7.14 8.74 -10.00
N GLY A 77 -7.63 7.54 -9.67
CA GLY A 77 -7.32 6.87 -8.42
C GLY A 77 -5.82 6.59 -8.23
N VAL A 78 -5.11 6.27 -9.32
CA VAL A 78 -3.64 6.14 -9.29
C VAL A 78 -2.95 7.46 -8.91
N GLU A 79 -3.40 8.59 -9.46
CA GLU A 79 -2.82 9.90 -9.11
C GLU A 79 -3.13 10.31 -7.67
N THR A 80 -4.34 10.02 -7.20
CA THR A 80 -4.72 10.22 -5.78
C THR A 80 -3.83 9.39 -4.86
N LEU A 81 -3.62 8.11 -5.16
CA LEU A 81 -2.75 7.24 -4.36
C LEU A 81 -1.30 7.69 -4.36
N LYS A 82 -0.77 8.15 -5.50
CA LYS A 82 0.59 8.72 -5.55
C LYS A 82 0.74 9.89 -4.58
N THR A 83 -0.26 10.78 -4.54
CA THR A 83 -0.28 11.92 -3.63
C THR A 83 -0.38 11.46 -2.17
N LEU A 84 -1.38 10.65 -1.83
CA LEU A 84 -1.63 10.20 -0.45
C LEU A 84 -0.46 9.40 0.16
N LEU A 85 0.22 8.59 -0.65
CA LEU A 85 1.34 7.75 -0.20
C LEU A 85 2.71 8.43 -0.39
N GLY A 86 2.72 9.68 -0.87
CA GLY A 86 3.95 10.43 -1.17
C GLY A 86 4.88 9.67 -2.12
N LEU A 87 4.31 9.06 -3.17
CA LEU A 87 5.07 8.38 -4.23
C LEU A 87 5.61 9.42 -5.20
N ARG A 88 6.90 9.34 -5.52
CA ARG A 88 7.56 10.33 -6.38
C ARG A 88 7.26 10.01 -7.84
N PRO A 89 6.66 10.91 -8.64
CA PRO A 89 6.28 10.62 -10.02
C PRO A 89 7.44 10.07 -10.87
N HIS A 90 8.63 10.67 -10.76
CA HIS A 90 9.84 10.27 -11.50
C HIS A 90 10.47 8.94 -11.02
N ARG A 91 10.00 8.34 -9.92
CA ARG A 91 10.47 7.05 -9.39
C ARG A 91 9.35 6.03 -9.22
N THR A 92 8.17 6.30 -9.76
CA THR A 92 6.99 5.43 -9.62
C THR A 92 6.63 4.85 -10.97
N MET A 93 6.75 3.53 -11.10
CA MET A 93 6.30 2.80 -12.27
C MET A 93 4.85 2.36 -12.06
N VAL A 94 4.00 2.60 -13.07
CA VAL A 94 2.62 2.10 -13.09
C VAL A 94 2.54 0.96 -14.09
N VAL A 95 2.20 -0.24 -13.63
CA VAL A 95 2.00 -1.42 -14.47
C VAL A 95 0.51 -1.72 -14.53
N ARG A 96 -0.05 -1.76 -15.74
CA ARG A 96 -1.46 -2.14 -15.98
C ARG A 96 -1.52 -3.37 -16.86
N ARG A 97 -2.43 -4.28 -16.56
CA ARG A 97 -2.67 -5.50 -17.32
C ARG A 97 -4.12 -5.55 -17.76
N SER A 98 -4.37 -6.15 -18.93
CA SER A 98 -5.73 -6.42 -19.40
C SER A 98 -6.42 -7.38 -18.42
N ASN A 99 -7.70 -7.14 -18.14
CA ASN A 99 -8.52 -8.09 -17.39
C ASN A 99 -9.07 -9.23 -18.28
N ASN A 100 -8.69 -9.27 -19.57
CA ASN A 100 -9.14 -10.33 -20.49
C ASN A 100 -8.81 -11.72 -19.94
N ARG A 101 -9.79 -12.62 -20.01
CA ARG A 101 -9.66 -14.02 -19.62
C ARG A 101 -10.10 -14.86 -20.83
N PRO A 102 -9.19 -15.17 -21.77
CA PRO A 102 -9.53 -15.90 -22.99
C PRO A 102 -10.07 -17.32 -22.71
N ASN A 103 -9.91 -17.80 -21.50
CA ASN A 103 -10.41 -19.07 -20.99
C ASN A 103 -11.81 -18.97 -20.33
N LEU A 104 -12.46 -17.80 -20.32
CA LEU A 104 -13.83 -17.63 -19.81
C LEU A 104 -14.80 -17.41 -20.97
N GLY A 105 -15.78 -18.33 -21.10
CA GLY A 105 -16.96 -18.13 -21.94
C GLY A 105 -18.05 -17.39 -21.17
N ILE A 106 -18.54 -16.27 -21.71
CA ILE A 106 -19.65 -15.51 -21.13
C ILE A 106 -20.94 -15.98 -21.82
N CYS A 107 -21.92 -16.44 -21.04
CA CYS A 107 -23.25 -16.83 -21.49
C CYS A 107 -24.30 -15.99 -20.73
N VAL A 108 -25.41 -15.66 -21.37
CA VAL A 108 -26.52 -14.85 -20.82
C VAL A 108 -27.79 -15.68 -20.82
#